data_AF-A0A562KAM3-F1
#
_entry.id   AF-A0A562KAM3-F1
#
_cell.length_a   1.000
_cell.length_b   1.000
_cell.length_c   1.000
_cell.angle_alpha   90.00
_cell.angle_beta   90.00
_cell.angle_gamma   90.00
#
_symmetry.space_group_name_H-M   'P 1'
#
loop_
_entity.id
_entity.type
_entity.pdbx_description
1 polymer ?
#
loop_
_entity_poly.entity_id
_entity_poly.type
_entity_poly.pdbx_seq_one_letter_code
_entity_poly.pdbx_strand_id
1 'polypeptide(L)'
;MTARRTKFYLDKQNGKFMGVCSGIADYTGIDVVWVRVAMVLSFFIIGWTLLGYFLIGFIAENKPIGLYADRDDAKFWQGVRANPARSTRDVRSKFRDIDRRLADIETYYTSRNTRLADEIESLR
;
A
#
# COMPACT_ATOMS: atom_id res chain seq x y z
N MET A 1 12.54 -7.44 5.72
CA MET A 1 11.14 -7.85 5.45
C MET A 1 10.62 -7.05 4.27
N THR A 2 10.05 -7.70 3.25
CA THR A 2 9.40 -7.00 2.13
C THR A 2 8.11 -6.34 2.61
N ALA A 3 7.95 -5.04 2.33
CA ALA A 3 6.77 -4.30 2.75
C ALA A 3 5.52 -4.77 1.99
N ARG A 4 4.48 -5.21 2.71
CA ARG A 4 3.25 -5.78 2.11
C ARG A 4 2.18 -4.71 2.03
N ARG A 5 1.76 -4.35 0.81
CA ARG A 5 0.74 -3.29 0.57
C ARG A 5 -0.62 -3.53 1.24
N THR A 6 -0.91 -4.79 1.64
CA THR A 6 -2.14 -5.22 2.34
C THR A 6 -1.98 -5.50 3.85
N LYS A 7 -0.86 -5.15 4.51
CA LYS A 7 -0.69 -5.26 5.98
C LYS A 7 -1.12 -3.99 6.75
N PHE A 8 -1.68 -4.13 7.96
CA PHE A 8 -1.93 -2.97 8.84
C PHE A 8 -0.61 -2.26 9.17
N TYR A 9 -0.58 -0.94 9.00
CA TYR A 9 0.57 -0.11 9.34
C TYR A 9 0.14 1.10 10.16
N LEU A 10 0.94 1.46 11.15
CA LEU A 10 0.75 2.66 11.95
C LEU A 10 1.26 3.89 11.18
N ASP A 11 0.38 4.84 10.87
CA ASP A 11 0.77 6.07 10.18
C ASP A 11 1.23 7.14 11.19
N LYS A 12 2.51 7.09 11.56
CA LYS A 12 3.17 8.12 12.40
C LYS A 12 3.42 9.44 11.67
N GLN A 13 3.44 9.47 10.34
CA GLN A 13 3.71 10.68 9.57
C GLN A 13 2.52 11.65 9.61
N ASN A 14 1.30 11.11 9.60
CA ASN A 14 0.06 11.89 9.64
C ASN A 14 -0.58 11.96 11.05
N GLY A 15 0.11 11.47 12.08
CA GLY A 15 -0.41 11.39 13.46
C GLY A 15 -0.02 12.56 14.35
N LYS A 16 -0.96 13.12 15.13
CA LYS A 16 -0.67 14.15 16.16
C LYS A 16 0.00 13.60 17.43
N PHE A 17 -0.33 12.36 17.82
CA PHE A 17 0.31 11.62 18.91
C PHE A 17 0.46 10.18 18.42
N MET A 18 1.65 9.59 18.45
CA MET A 18 1.96 8.18 18.10
C MET A 18 1.43 7.55 16.78
N GLY A 19 0.64 8.22 15.95
CA GLY A 19 0.17 7.69 14.66
C GLY A 19 -0.99 6.68 14.74
N VAL A 20 -1.59 6.49 15.92
CA VAL A 20 -2.55 5.38 16.13
C VAL A 20 -3.90 5.66 15.48
N CYS A 21 -4.50 6.83 15.69
CA CYS A 21 -5.78 7.18 15.05
C CYS A 21 -5.64 7.34 13.53
N SER A 22 -4.50 7.85 13.05
CA SER A 22 -4.21 7.95 11.62
C SER A 22 -4.00 6.58 10.99
N GLY A 23 -3.32 5.66 11.66
CA GLY A 23 -3.18 4.26 11.22
C GLY A 23 -4.51 3.49 11.18
N ILE A 24 -5.37 3.68 12.18
CA ILE A 24 -6.72 3.06 12.20
C ILE A 24 -7.58 3.61 11.06
N ALA A 25 -7.54 4.92 10.83
CA ALA A 25 -8.25 5.56 9.72
C ALA A 25 -7.76 5.07 8.35
N ASP A 26 -6.43 5.02 8.16
CA ASP A 26 -5.80 4.48 6.94
C ASP A 26 -6.16 3.01 6.72
N TYR A 27 -6.32 2.24 7.78
CA TYR A 27 -6.71 0.84 7.66
C TYR A 27 -8.20 0.64 7.37
N THR A 28 -9.05 1.42 8.01
CA THR A 28 -10.51 1.27 7.95
C THR A 28 -11.15 2.02 6.78
N GLY A 29 -10.46 3.00 6.18
CA GLY A 29 -11.04 3.86 5.15
C GLY A 29 -12.00 4.92 5.69
N ILE A 30 -12.09 5.04 7.02
CA ILE A 30 -12.91 6.05 7.71
C ILE A 30 -12.04 7.30 7.93
N ASP A 31 -12.64 8.47 7.77
CA ASP A 31 -11.98 9.75 8.03
C ASP A 31 -11.39 9.80 9.45
N VAL A 32 -10.13 10.24 9.55
CA VAL A 32 -9.35 10.34 10.81
C VAL A 32 -10.07 11.14 11.88
N VAL A 33 -10.88 12.13 11.46
CA VAL A 33 -11.67 12.98 12.34
C VAL A 33 -12.74 12.16 13.08
N TRP A 34 -13.47 11.29 12.38
CA TRP A 34 -14.48 10.42 12.99
C TRP A 34 -13.84 9.40 13.93
N VAL A 35 -12.70 8.82 13.54
CA VAL A 35 -11.94 7.91 14.41
C VAL A 35 -11.50 8.62 15.69
N ARG A 36 -11.08 9.89 15.59
CA ARG A 36 -10.71 10.71 16.76
C ARG A 36 -11.92 11.03 17.65
N VAL A 37 -13.06 11.42 17.06
CA VAL A 37 -14.30 11.71 17.79
C VAL A 37 -14.81 10.46 18.51
N ALA A 38 -14.83 9.30 17.84
CA ALA A 38 -15.23 8.03 18.44
C ALA A 38 -14.31 7.62 19.60
N MET A 39 -13.01 7.91 19.49
CA MET A 39 -12.02 7.62 20.53
C MET A 39 -12.20 8.54 21.75
N VAL A 40 -12.48 9.83 21.53
CA VAL A 40 -12.82 10.78 22.59
C VAL A 40 -14.15 10.43 23.26
N LEU A 41 -15.20 10.11 22.49
CA LEU A 41 -16.48 9.65 23.05
C LEU A 41 -16.32 8.35 23.85
N SER A 42 -15.57 7.38 23.33
CA SER A 42 -15.30 6.12 24.04
C SER A 42 -14.49 6.35 25.34
N PHE A 43 -13.68 7.41 25.41
CA PHE A 43 -13.01 7.81 26.65
C PHE A 43 -14.00 8.25 27.72
N PHE A 44 -15.02 9.04 27.37
CA PHE A 44 -16.04 9.47 28.33
C PHE A 44 -16.94 8.32 28.82
N ILE A 45 -17.08 7.24 28.05
CA ILE A 45 -17.91 6.08 28.42
C ILE A 45 -17.12 5.06 29.24
N ILE A 46 -15.90 4.73 28.82
CA ILE A 46 -15.15 3.56 29.34
C ILE A 46 -13.92 3.99 30.17
N GLY A 47 -13.43 5.22 30.02
CA GLY A 47 -12.27 5.77 30.75
C GLY A 47 -10.91 5.16 30.40
N TRP A 48 -10.87 3.91 29.91
CA TRP A 48 -9.64 3.15 29.65
C TRP A 48 -9.14 3.22 28.20
N THR A 49 -9.80 3.99 27.32
CA THR A 49 -9.40 4.10 25.90
C THR A 49 -8.01 4.69 25.69
N LEU A 50 -7.51 5.51 26.62
CA LEU A 50 -6.13 6.02 26.60
C LEU A 50 -5.10 4.89 26.76
N LEU A 51 -5.41 3.85 27.55
CA LEU A 51 -4.52 2.70 27.70
C LEU A 51 -4.53 1.82 26.45
N GLY A 52 -5.70 1.60 25.86
CA GLY A 52 -5.84 0.90 24.58
C GLY A 52 -5.07 1.62 23.44
N TYR A 53 -5.09 2.95 23.45
CA TYR A 53 -4.32 3.77 22.53
C TYR A 53 -2.81 3.57 22.67
N PHE A 54 -2.30 3.58 23.90
CA PHE A 54 -0.89 3.33 24.19
C PHE A 54 -0.48 1.91 23.78
N LEU A 55 -1.33 0.92 24.05
CA LEU A 55 -1.07 -0.47 23.71
C LEU A 55 -0.96 -0.67 22.19
N ILE A 56 -1.88 -0.08 21.41
CA ILE A 56 -1.82 -0.14 19.94
C ILE A 56 -0.60 0.61 19.41
N GLY A 57 -0.29 1.79 19.97
CA GLY A 57 0.91 2.55 19.60
C GLY A 57 2.23 1.82 19.88
N PHE A 58 2.24 0.90 20.84
CA PHE A 58 3.41 0.09 21.18
C PHE A 58 3.51 -1.20 20.35
N ILE A 59 2.37 -1.84 20.03
CA ILE A 59 2.33 -3.12 19.31
C ILE A 59 2.43 -2.94 17.80
N ALA A 60 1.84 -1.88 17.23
CA ALA A 60 1.72 -1.80 15.78
C ALA A 60 2.97 -1.25 15.08
N GLU A 61 3.30 -1.90 13.97
CA GLU A 61 4.48 -1.60 13.16
C GLU A 61 4.32 -0.27 12.41
N ASN A 62 5.37 0.54 12.41
CA ASN A 62 5.37 1.82 11.71
C ASN A 62 5.26 1.61 10.19
N LYS A 63 4.46 2.44 9.52
CA LYS A 63 4.33 2.49 8.05
C LYS A 63 5.71 2.81 7.44
N PRO A 64 6.25 1.95 6.56
CA PRO A 64 7.52 2.23 5.91
C PRO A 64 7.40 3.41 4.94
N ILE A 65 8.44 4.23 4.90
CA ILE A 65 8.52 5.42 4.04
C ILE A 65 8.54 4.96 2.57
N GLY A 66 7.71 5.55 1.71
CA GLY A 66 7.56 5.08 0.32
C GLY A 66 6.60 3.89 0.14
N LEU A 67 5.77 3.62 1.17
CA LEU A 67 4.56 2.80 1.16
C LEU A 67 3.89 2.73 -0.21
N TYR A 68 3.48 3.89 -0.71
CA TYR A 68 2.71 4.05 -1.93
C TYR A 68 3.40 5.06 -2.83
N ALA A 69 3.30 4.85 -4.15
CA ALA A 69 3.90 5.75 -5.13
C ALA A 69 3.12 7.08 -5.21
N ASP A 70 1.79 6.98 -5.13
CA ASP A 70 0.85 8.10 -5.17
C ASP A 70 -0.30 7.86 -4.17
N ARG A 71 -1.04 8.93 -3.86
CA ARG A 71 -2.30 8.90 -3.11
C ARG A 71 -3.36 7.99 -3.75
N ASP A 72 -3.42 7.89 -5.08
CA ASP A 72 -4.35 7.00 -5.77
C ASP A 72 -3.95 5.53 -5.62
N ASP A 73 -2.65 5.22 -5.60
CA ASP A 73 -2.15 3.88 -5.29
C ASP A 73 -2.50 3.48 -3.85
N ALA A 74 -2.38 4.42 -2.90
CA ALA A 74 -2.80 4.20 -1.52
C ALA A 74 -4.29 3.84 -1.40
N LYS A 75 -5.18 4.62 -2.04
CA LYS A 75 -6.63 4.34 -2.06
C LYS A 75 -6.97 3.01 -2.73
N PHE A 76 -6.29 2.69 -3.83
CA PHE A 76 -6.45 1.40 -4.50
C PHE A 76 -6.16 0.23 -3.56
N TRP A 77 -4.99 0.24 -2.89
CA TRP A 77 -4.62 -0.84 -1.96
C TRP A 77 -5.46 -0.87 -0.69
N GLN A 78 -5.99 0.28 -0.26
CA GLN A 78 -6.97 0.35 0.80
C GLN A 78 -8.29 -0.35 0.40
N GLY A 79 -8.80 -0.08 -0.81
CA GLY A 79 -9.98 -0.74 -1.36
C GLY A 79 -9.81 -2.25 -1.56
N VAL A 80 -8.65 -2.67 -2.07
CA VAL A 80 -8.30 -4.11 -2.21
C VAL A 80 -8.32 -4.83 -0.87
N ARG A 81 -7.87 -4.15 0.21
CA ARG A 81 -7.90 -4.72 1.56
C ARG A 81 -9.32 -4.76 2.13
N ALA A 82 -10.13 -3.72 1.92
CA ALA A 82 -11.48 -3.63 2.46
C ALA A 82 -12.44 -4.66 1.82
N ASN A 83 -12.31 -4.92 0.52
CA ASN A 83 -13.16 -5.89 -0.17
C ASN A 83 -12.42 -6.66 -1.29
N PRO A 84 -11.62 -7.68 -0.93
CA PRO A 84 -10.76 -8.39 -1.88
C PRO A 84 -11.57 -9.04 -3.01
N ALA A 85 -12.72 -9.64 -2.72
CA ALA A 85 -13.57 -10.30 -3.71
C ALA A 85 -14.05 -9.33 -4.81
N ARG A 86 -14.43 -8.10 -4.43
CA ARG A 86 -14.92 -7.08 -5.37
C ARG A 86 -13.78 -6.45 -6.20
N SER A 87 -12.59 -6.35 -5.60
CA SER A 87 -11.41 -5.74 -6.23
C SER A 87 -10.60 -6.68 -7.14
N THR A 88 -11.00 -7.95 -7.28
CA THR A 88 -10.27 -8.94 -8.10
C THR A 88 -10.12 -8.51 -9.57
N ARG A 89 -11.14 -7.88 -10.15
CA ARG A 89 -11.11 -7.35 -11.53
C ARG A 89 -10.06 -6.24 -11.67
N ASP A 90 -10.02 -5.32 -10.71
CA ASP A 90 -9.11 -4.18 -10.74
C ASP A 90 -7.66 -4.64 -10.55
N VAL A 91 -7.43 -5.57 -9.63
CA VAL A 91 -6.13 -6.23 -9.44
C VAL A 91 -5.69 -6.94 -10.73
N ARG A 92 -6.58 -7.70 -11.38
CA ARG A 92 -6.29 -8.38 -12.64
C ARG A 92 -6.00 -7.41 -13.78
N SER A 93 -6.61 -6.23 -13.78
CA SER A 93 -6.32 -5.18 -14.76
C SER A 93 -4.90 -4.61 -14.57
N LYS A 94 -4.47 -4.35 -13.33
CA LYS A 94 -3.09 -3.92 -13.04
C LYS A 94 -2.07 -4.98 -13.42
N PHE A 95 -2.34 -6.26 -13.15
CA PHE A 95 -1.46 -7.35 -13.59
C PHE A 95 -1.32 -7.40 -15.11
N ARG A 96 -2.42 -7.29 -15.84
CA ARG A 96 -2.38 -7.28 -17.32
C ARG A 96 -1.57 -6.12 -17.89
N ASP A 97 -1.65 -4.94 -17.26
CA ASP A 97 -0.84 -3.78 -17.68
C ASP A 97 0.66 -4.01 -17.41
N ILE A 98 0.99 -4.60 -16.26
CA ILE A 98 2.37 -5.00 -15.94
C ILE A 98 2.89 -6.04 -16.93
N ASP A 99 2.09 -7.07 -17.23
CA ASP A 99 2.44 -8.12 -18.18
C ASP A 99 2.70 -7.55 -19.59
N ARG A 100 1.86 -6.60 -20.03
CA ARG A 100 2.05 -5.91 -21.31
C ARG A 100 3.36 -5.12 -21.35
N ARG A 101 3.64 -4.34 -20.31
CA ARG A 101 4.89 -3.58 -20.21
C ARG A 101 6.11 -4.49 -20.14
N LEU A 102 6.00 -5.63 -19.46
CA LEU A 102 7.07 -6.63 -19.40
C LEU A 102 7.34 -7.23 -20.79
N ALA A 103 6.29 -7.56 -21.54
CA ALA A 103 6.41 -8.06 -22.91
C ALA A 103 7.08 -7.04 -23.86
N ASP A 104 6.76 -5.75 -23.71
CA ASP A 104 7.41 -4.68 -24.47
C ASP A 104 8.92 -4.60 -24.16
N ILE A 105 9.31 -4.75 -22.88
CA ILE A 105 10.71 -4.79 -22.44
C ILE A 105 11.43 -6.04 -22.95
N GLU A 106 10.77 -7.20 -22.90
CA GLU A 106 11.31 -8.47 -23.40
C GLU A 106 11.60 -8.40 -24.91
N THR A 107 10.70 -7.77 -25.66
CA THR A 107 10.88 -7.53 -27.11
C THR A 107 12.12 -6.67 -27.37
N TYR A 108 12.33 -5.62 -26.57
CA TYR A 108 13.51 -4.75 -26.68
C TYR A 108 14.82 -5.50 -26.38
N TYR A 109 14.85 -6.36 -25.35
CA TYR A 109 16.04 -7.15 -25.03
C TYR A 109 16.34 -8.22 -26.08
N THR A 110 15.32 -8.91 -26.58
CA THR A 110 15.49 -10.00 -27.55
C THR A 110 15.94 -9.48 -28.91
N SER A 111 15.37 -8.36 -29.37
CA SER A 111 15.76 -7.72 -30.65
C SER A 111 17.17 -7.13 -30.64
N ARG A 112 17.70 -6.71 -29.48
CA ARG A 112 19.07 -6.22 -29.37
C ARG A 112 20.12 -7.33 -29.56
N ASN A 113 19.77 -8.56 -29.19
CA ASN A 113 20.65 -9.72 -29.36
C ASN A 113 20.66 -10.20 -30.83
N THR A 114 19.51 -10.23 -31.50
CA THR A 114 19.45 -10.63 -32.92
C THR A 114 20.24 -9.67 -33.81
N ARG A 115 20.16 -8.36 -33.57
CA ARG A 115 20.93 -7.37 -34.33
C ARG A 115 22.45 -7.58 -34.25
N LEU A 116 22.96 -7.97 -33.09
CA LEU A 116 24.39 -8.27 -32.91
C LEU A 116 24.78 -9.58 -33.59
N ALA A 117 23.93 -10.60 -33.52
CA ALA A 117 24.16 -11.87 -34.20
C ALA A 117 24.20 -11.70 -35.73
N ASP A 118 23.28 -10.92 -36.29
CA ASP A 118 23.23 -10.62 -37.73
C ASP A 118 24.46 -9.83 -38.20
N GLU A 119 24.95 -8.90 -37.37
CA GLU A 119 26.16 -8.12 -37.66
C GLU A 119 27.42 -8.99 -37.65
N ILE A 120 27.53 -9.95 -36.73
CA ILE A 120 28.63 -10.93 -36.69
C ILE A 120 28.62 -11.83 -37.94
N GLU A 121 27.46 -12.31 -38.38
CA GLU A 121 27.34 -13.13 -39.59
C GLU A 121 27.71 -12.32 -40.85
N SER A 122 27.36 -11.03 -40.90
CA SER A 122 27.69 -10.16 -42.03
C SER A 122 29.18 -9.82 -42.16
N LEU A 123 29.95 -9.96 -41.07
CA LEU A 123 31.40 -9.71 -41.03
C LEU A 123 32.23 -10.98 -41.26
N ARG A 124 31.57 -12.13 -41.42
CA ARG A 124 32.18 -13.43 -41.68
C ARG A 124 32.20 -13.76 -43.16
#